data_AF-S7VK53-F1
#
_entry.id   AF-S7VK53-F1
#
_cell.length_a   1.000
_cell.length_b   1.000
_cell.length_c   1.000
_cell.angle_alpha   90.00
_cell.angle_beta   90.00
_cell.angle_gamma   90.00
#
_symmetry.space_group_name_H-M   'P 1'
#
loop_
_entity.id
_entity.type
_entity.pdbx_description
1 polymer ?
#
loop_
_entity_poly.entity_id
_entity_poly.type
_entity_poly.pdbx_seq_one_letter_code
_entity_poly.pdbx_strand_id
1 'polypeptide(L)'
;MSEELYTSFVDWLQDKEYDYTTRVEKTIEDLEKYSEREKYFGDIKEALENLKKSVSHSKEQDLVTFKDEIKEALKDEIVSRYYYQNGVIEASLDQDPEIESALKVFADAEVYASYLTPVK
;
A
#
# COMPACT_ATOMS: atom_id res chain seq x y z
N MET A 1 -0.12 11.78 9.58
CA MET A 1 -1.18 10.78 9.83
C MET A 1 -1.56 10.84 11.31
N SER A 2 -2.84 10.70 11.69
CA SER A 2 -3.23 10.70 13.11
C SER A 2 -2.78 9.41 13.82
N GLU A 3 -2.75 9.45 15.16
CA GLU A 3 -2.44 8.27 15.98
C GLU A 3 -3.49 7.16 15.80
N GLU A 4 -4.77 7.52 15.82
CA GLU A 4 -5.90 6.60 15.69
C GLU A 4 -5.88 5.82 14.37
N LEU A 5 -5.50 6.50 13.27
CA LEU A 5 -5.39 5.88 11.96
C LEU A 5 -4.19 4.93 11.88
N TYR A 6 -3.08 5.25 12.55
CA TYR A 6 -1.94 4.36 12.64
C TYR A 6 -2.26 3.11 13.46
N THR A 7 -2.92 3.25 14.61
CA THR A 7 -3.38 2.11 15.41
C THR A 7 -4.32 1.22 14.60
N SER A 8 -5.29 1.82 13.90
CA SER A 8 -6.20 1.06 13.02
C SER A 8 -5.46 0.30 11.92
N PHE A 9 -4.36 0.86 11.38
CA PHE A 9 -3.51 0.18 10.41
C PHE A 9 -2.76 -1.02 11.03
N VAL A 10 -2.22 -0.86 12.23
CA VAL A 10 -1.54 -1.96 12.96
C VAL A 10 -2.52 -3.08 13.30
N ASP A 11 -3.72 -2.74 13.78
CA ASP A 11 -4.77 -3.73 14.07
C ASP A 11 -5.20 -4.46 12.79
N TRP A 12 -5.37 -3.73 11.68
CA TRP A 12 -5.69 -4.32 10.38
C TRP A 12 -4.61 -5.31 9.90
N LEU A 13 -3.34 -5.08 10.23
CA LEU A 13 -2.23 -5.97 9.87
C LEU A 13 -2.24 -7.31 10.63
N GLN A 14 -2.84 -7.37 11.82
CA GLN A 14 -2.83 -8.61 12.65
C GLN A 14 -3.52 -9.78 11.96
N ASP A 15 -4.56 -9.50 11.16
CA ASP A 15 -5.31 -10.50 10.39
C ASP A 15 -4.78 -10.67 8.96
N LYS A 16 -3.57 -10.18 8.67
CA LYS A 16 -2.92 -10.33 7.37
C LYS A 16 -1.71 -11.21 7.50
N GLU A 17 -1.59 -12.20 6.62
CA GLU A 17 -0.31 -12.83 6.34
C GLU A 17 0.57 -11.81 5.62
N TYR A 18 1.30 -11.00 6.39
CA TYR A 18 2.42 -10.25 5.87
C TYR A 18 3.68 -11.04 6.25
N ASP A 19 4.20 -11.80 5.29
CA ASP A 19 5.47 -12.47 5.44
C ASP A 19 6.50 -11.73 4.58
N TYR A 20 7.32 -10.90 5.23
CA TYR A 20 8.56 -10.46 4.63
C TYR A 20 9.72 -11.13 5.35
N THR A 21 10.61 -11.73 4.56
CA THR A 21 11.89 -12.24 5.03
C THR A 21 12.92 -11.14 4.87
N THR A 22 13.44 -10.65 5.99
CA THR A 22 14.56 -9.72 5.99
C THR A 22 15.83 -10.39 5.45
N ARG A 23 16.80 -9.58 5.03
CA ARG A 23 18.11 -10.10 4.62
C ARG A 23 18.83 -10.84 5.77
N VAL A 24 18.58 -10.42 7.02
CA VAL A 24 19.14 -11.07 8.20
C VAL A 24 18.56 -12.47 8.37
N GLU A 25 17.24 -12.63 8.28
CA GLU A 25 16.57 -13.95 8.33
C GLU A 25 17.09 -14.89 7.23
N LYS A 26 17.19 -14.41 5.99
CA LYS A 26 17.79 -15.19 4.89
C LYS A 26 19.23 -15.62 5.18
N THR A 27 20.03 -14.74 5.77
CA THR A 27 21.42 -15.05 6.10
C THR A 27 21.51 -16.12 7.18
N ILE A 28 20.60 -16.12 8.15
CA ILE A 28 20.50 -17.15 9.19
C ILE A 28 20.11 -18.50 8.58
N GLU A 29 19.15 -18.52 7.65
CA GLU A 29 18.75 -19.73 6.91
C GLU A 29 19.90 -20.28 6.06
N ASP A 30 20.62 -19.42 5.35
CA ASP A 30 21.78 -19.83 4.55
C ASP A 30 22.89 -20.40 5.44
N LEU A 31 23.15 -19.77 6.59
CA LEU A 31 24.14 -20.25 7.56
C LEU A 31 23.75 -21.62 8.12
N GLU A 32 22.48 -21.83 8.48
CA GLU A 32 21.97 -23.14 8.90
C GLU A 32 22.24 -24.20 7.84
N LYS A 33 21.80 -23.94 6.59
CA LYS A 33 21.99 -24.85 5.46
C LYS A 33 23.45 -25.20 5.19
N TYR A 34 24.35 -24.21 5.24
CA TYR A 34 25.77 -24.45 5.03
C TYR A 34 26.39 -25.21 6.21
N SER A 35 25.98 -24.90 7.44
CA SER A 35 26.47 -25.60 8.62
C SER A 35 26.04 -27.06 8.68
N GLU A 36 24.85 -27.41 8.17
CA GLU A 36 24.41 -28.81 8.04
C GLU A 36 25.29 -29.56 7.04
N ARG A 37 25.55 -28.95 5.87
CA ARG A 37 26.39 -29.54 4.82
C ARG A 37 27.84 -29.73 5.27
N GLU A 38 28.35 -28.78 6.04
CA GLU A 38 29.75 -28.76 6.50
C GLU A 38 29.92 -29.42 7.88
N LYS A 39 28.84 -29.99 8.44
CA LYS A 39 28.79 -30.72 9.72
C LYS A 39 29.12 -29.88 10.97
N TYR A 40 29.01 -28.56 10.88
CA TYR A 40 29.13 -27.63 12.02
C TYR A 40 27.80 -27.35 12.73
N PHE A 41 26.67 -27.76 12.15
CA PHE A 41 25.34 -27.42 12.67
C PHE A 41 25.16 -27.80 14.15
N GLY A 42 25.65 -28.97 14.56
CA GLY A 42 25.54 -29.42 15.95
C GLY A 42 26.18 -28.46 16.96
N ASP A 43 27.30 -27.83 16.59
CA ASP A 43 28.07 -26.93 17.45
C ASP A 43 27.41 -25.54 17.56
N ILE A 44 26.70 -25.10 16.51
CA ILE A 44 26.12 -23.76 16.43
C ILE A 44 24.59 -23.72 16.56
N LYS A 45 23.93 -24.88 16.68
CA LYS A 45 22.47 -25.01 16.67
C LYS A 45 21.79 -24.09 17.69
N GLU A 46 22.25 -24.11 18.93
CA GLU A 46 21.65 -23.30 20.00
C GLU A 46 21.81 -21.79 19.72
N ALA A 47 22.97 -21.37 19.21
CA ALA A 47 23.21 -19.98 18.82
C ALA A 47 22.32 -19.54 17.64
N LEU A 48 22.13 -20.42 16.65
CA LEU A 48 21.23 -20.19 15.52
C LEU A 48 19.76 -20.07 15.97
N GLU A 49 19.29 -20.95 16.85
CA GLU A 49 17.94 -20.88 17.40
C GLU A 49 17.71 -19.57 18.19
N ASN A 50 18.71 -19.13 18.96
CA ASN A 50 18.63 -17.86 19.68
C ASN A 50 18.63 -16.64 18.74
N LEU A 51 19.42 -16.68 17.66
CA LEU A 51 19.41 -15.65 16.61
C LEU A 51 18.04 -15.59 15.92
N LYS A 52 17.48 -16.73 15.51
CA LYS A 52 16.15 -16.80 14.89
C LYS A 52 15.08 -16.17 15.78
N LYS A 53 15.04 -16.53 17.06
CA LYS A 53 14.09 -15.96 18.02
C LYS A 53 14.24 -14.45 18.15
N SER A 54 15.48 -13.97 18.32
CA SER A 54 15.77 -12.55 18.51
C SER A 54 15.34 -11.71 17.30
N VAL A 55 15.51 -12.23 16.09
CA VAL A 55 15.12 -11.54 14.85
C VAL A 55 13.60 -11.64 14.61
N SER A 56 12.97 -12.78 14.91
CA SER A 56 11.52 -12.95 14.75
C SER A 56 10.69 -11.99 15.61
N HIS A 57 11.14 -11.71 16.84
CA HIS A 57 10.44 -10.78 17.74
C HIS A 57 10.61 -9.31 17.31
N SER A 58 11.59 -9.00 16.46
CA SER A 58 11.81 -7.65 15.97
C SER A 58 10.67 -7.17 15.07
N LYS A 59 9.94 -8.06 14.37
CA LYS A 59 8.96 -7.62 13.35
C LYS A 59 7.80 -6.80 13.92
N GLU A 60 7.23 -7.23 15.03
CA GLU A 60 6.18 -6.45 15.73
C GLU A 60 6.77 -5.17 16.33
N GLN A 61 7.99 -5.27 16.85
CA GLN A 61 8.74 -4.14 17.40
C GLN A 61 9.11 -3.11 16.31
N ASP A 62 9.28 -3.53 15.06
CA ASP A 62 9.63 -2.69 13.91
C ASP A 62 8.49 -1.72 13.59
N LEU A 63 7.22 -2.15 13.72
CA LEU A 63 6.07 -1.26 13.60
C LEU A 63 6.11 -0.14 14.64
N VAL A 64 6.56 -0.44 15.87
CA VAL A 64 6.70 0.58 16.91
C VAL A 64 7.93 1.45 16.68
N THR A 65 9.05 0.83 16.28
CA THR A 65 10.36 1.48 16.15
C THR A 65 10.41 2.43 14.97
N PHE A 66 9.87 2.00 13.82
CA PHE A 66 9.85 2.77 12.57
C PHE A 66 8.49 3.44 12.32
N LYS A 67 7.75 3.71 13.41
CA LYS A 67 6.39 4.25 13.36
C LYS A 67 6.31 5.52 12.53
N ASP A 68 7.29 6.42 12.67
CA ASP A 68 7.28 7.71 11.99
C ASP A 68 7.54 7.56 10.49
N GLU A 69 8.50 6.72 10.10
CA GLU A 69 8.78 6.40 8.70
C GLU A 69 7.59 5.69 8.02
N ILE A 70 6.95 4.74 8.71
CA ILE A 70 5.76 4.05 8.21
C ILE A 70 4.61 5.05 8.03
N LYS A 71 4.42 5.98 8.98
CA LYS A 71 3.40 7.03 8.87
C LYS A 71 3.64 7.95 7.67
N GLU A 72 4.89 8.28 7.38
CA GLU A 72 5.27 9.09 6.23
C GLU A 72 4.97 8.34 4.92
N ALA A 73 5.44 7.10 4.80
CA ALA A 73 5.18 6.25 3.63
C ALA A 73 3.67 6.03 3.38
N LEU A 74 2.90 5.77 4.44
CA LEU A 74 1.43 5.64 4.34
C LEU A 74 0.77 6.93 3.88
N LYS A 75 1.24 8.08 4.38
CA LYS A 75 0.72 9.38 3.95
C LYS A 75 0.98 9.60 2.47
N ASP A 76 2.19 9.30 2.00
CA ASP A 76 2.56 9.47 0.59
C ASP A 76 1.73 8.55 -0.32
N GLU A 77 1.50 7.30 0.08
CA GLU A 77 0.63 6.37 -0.66
C GLU A 77 -0.82 6.84 -0.70
N ILE A 78 -1.36 7.34 0.43
CA ILE A 78 -2.73 7.89 0.49
C ILE A 78 -2.82 9.11 -0.44
N VAL A 79 -1.89 10.05 -0.34
CA VAL A 79 -1.87 11.26 -1.19
C VAL A 79 -1.74 10.88 -2.66
N SER A 80 -0.81 10.00 -3.00
CA SER A 80 -0.62 9.51 -4.37
C SER A 80 -1.92 8.94 -4.93
N ARG A 81 -2.59 8.03 -4.21
CA ARG A 81 -3.82 7.38 -4.69
C ARG A 81 -4.98 8.35 -4.84
N TYR A 82 -5.20 9.23 -3.87
CA TYR A 82 -6.35 10.15 -3.90
C TYR A 82 -6.14 11.31 -4.88
N TYR A 83 -4.95 11.90 -4.94
CA TYR A 83 -4.73 13.09 -5.77
C TYR A 83 -4.34 12.75 -7.20
N TYR A 84 -3.63 11.64 -7.45
CA TYR A 84 -3.33 11.22 -8.83
C TYR A 84 -4.61 10.88 -9.59
N GLN A 85 -5.52 10.13 -8.96
CA GLN A 85 -6.75 9.70 -9.62
C GLN A 85 -7.70 10.87 -9.90
N ASN A 86 -7.84 11.80 -8.94
CA ASN A 86 -8.63 13.02 -9.15
C ASN A 86 -8.00 13.92 -10.23
N GLY A 87 -6.68 14.13 -10.21
CA GLY A 87 -6.00 14.94 -11.21
C GLY A 87 -6.11 14.38 -12.63
N VAL A 88 -6.05 13.05 -12.78
CA VAL A 88 -6.28 12.39 -14.08
C VAL A 88 -7.73 12.59 -14.54
N ILE A 89 -8.70 12.42 -13.65
CA ILE A 89 -10.12 12.62 -13.98
C ILE A 89 -10.36 14.08 -14.37
N GLU A 90 -9.96 15.05 -13.55
CA GLU A 90 -10.11 16.48 -13.85
C GLU A 90 -9.50 16.86 -15.20
N ALA A 91 -8.27 16.40 -15.48
CA ALA A 91 -7.62 16.65 -16.76
C ALA A 91 -8.34 16.00 -17.95
N SER A 92 -8.98 14.84 -17.74
CA SER A 92 -9.74 14.16 -18.79
C SER A 92 -11.07 14.86 -19.13
N LEU A 93 -11.70 15.51 -18.13
CA LEU A 93 -12.98 16.20 -18.31
C LEU A 93 -12.84 17.51 -19.12
N ASP A 94 -11.69 18.17 -19.04
CA ASP A 94 -11.42 19.43 -19.77
C ASP A 94 -11.43 19.26 -21.31
N GLN A 95 -11.15 18.05 -21.81
CA GLN A 95 -11.11 17.74 -23.24
C GLN A 95 -12.21 16.76 -23.68
N ASP A 96 -13.19 16.50 -22.81
CA ASP A 96 -14.25 15.54 -23.05
C ASP A 96 -15.28 16.11 -24.06
N PRO A 97 -15.37 15.54 -25.27
CA PRO A 97 -16.24 16.08 -26.33
C PRO A 97 -17.73 15.89 -26.00
N GLU A 98 -18.08 14.90 -25.18
CA GLU A 98 -19.44 14.72 -24.66
C GLU A 98 -19.81 15.83 -23.68
N ILE A 99 -18.89 16.22 -22.78
CA ILE A 99 -19.10 17.34 -21.85
C ILE A 99 -19.20 18.67 -22.61
N GLU A 100 -18.32 18.93 -23.59
CA GLU A 100 -18.44 20.13 -24.42
C GLU A 100 -19.79 20.20 -25.14
N SER A 101 -20.24 19.07 -25.69
CA SER A 101 -21.52 18.98 -26.39
C SER A 101 -22.69 19.20 -25.43
N ALA A 102 -22.64 18.60 -24.24
CA ALA A 102 -23.64 18.80 -23.20
C ALA A 102 -23.73 20.27 -22.75
N LEU A 103 -22.60 20.93 -22.54
CA LEU A 103 -22.55 22.36 -22.19
C LEU A 103 -23.19 23.24 -23.28
N LYS A 104 -22.90 22.95 -24.57
CA LYS A 104 -23.53 23.65 -25.70
C LYS A 104 -25.05 23.46 -25.72
N VAL A 105 -25.51 22.22 -25.48
CA VAL A 105 -26.95 21.90 -25.43
C VAL A 105 -27.62 22.58 -24.24
N PHE A 106 -27.02 22.62 -23.06
CA PHE A 106 -27.60 23.29 -21.90
C PHE A 106 -27.59 24.83 -22.00
N ALA A 107 -26.65 25.39 -22.76
CA ALA A 107 -26.59 26.83 -23.01
C ALA A 107 -27.67 27.33 -24.00
N ASP A 108 -28.26 26.42 -24.80
CA ASP A 108 -29.27 26.74 -25.81
C ASP A 108 -30.62 26.09 -25.45
N ALA A 109 -31.54 26.92 -24.94
CA ALA A 109 -32.85 26.47 -24.50
C ALA A 109 -33.72 25.92 -25.64
N GLU A 110 -33.55 26.38 -26.89
CA GLU A 110 -34.32 25.88 -28.04
C GLU A 110 -33.82 24.50 -28.45
N VAL A 111 -32.50 24.31 -28.54
CA VAL A 111 -31.88 23.00 -28.82
C VAL A 111 -32.23 22.00 -27.71
N TYR A 112 -32.11 22.40 -26.45
CA TYR A 112 -32.48 21.56 -25.32
C TYR A 112 -33.95 21.13 -25.37
N ALA A 113 -34.87 22.07 -25.60
CA ALA A 113 -36.29 21.78 -25.73
C ALA A 113 -36.59 20.83 -26.90
N SER A 114 -35.86 20.94 -28.00
CA SER A 114 -36.04 20.09 -29.18
C SER A 114 -35.78 18.60 -28.90
N TYR A 115 -34.86 18.29 -27.99
CA TYR A 115 -34.56 16.91 -27.57
C TYR A 115 -35.58 16.32 -26.59
N LEU A 116 -36.33 17.17 -25.89
CA LEU A 116 -37.37 16.75 -24.94
C LEU A 116 -38.75 16.61 -25.57
N THR A 117 -38.92 17.04 -26.82
CA THR A 117 -40.17 16.86 -27.56
C THR A 117 -40.15 15.59 -28.40
N PRO A 118 -41.15 14.69 -28.28
CA PRO A 118 -41.21 13.50 -29.11
C PRO A 118 -41.38 13.85 -30.59
N VAL A 119 -40.60 13.20 -31.45
CA VAL A 119 -40.72 13.35 -32.90
C VAL A 119 -42.09 12.81 -33.33
N LYS A 120 -42.86 13.62 -34.06
CA LYS A 120 -44.16 13.24 -34.61
C LYS A 120 -44.05 12.10 -35.63
#